data_AF-A0A8C8IYI6-F1
#
_entry.id   AF-A0A8C8IYI6-F1
#
_cell.length_a   1.000
_cell.length_b   1.000
_cell.length_c   1.000
_cell.angle_alpha   90.00
_cell.angle_beta   90.00
_cell.angle_gamma   90.00
#
_symmetry.space_group_name_H-M   'P 1'
#
loop_
_entity.id
_entity.type
_entity.pdbx_description
1 polymer ?
#
loop_
_entity_poly.entity_id
_entity_poly.type
_entity_poly.pdbx_seq_one_letter_code
_entity_poly.pdbx_strand_id
1 'polypeptide(L)'
;MGFVFINAVKSTVLNDMKYPTLSLFKPQVTPEYVKSISHHNDTSLVQEESVTYSKTVTKTSSWSISNKIESTLEVTVKAGIPNLVELSSGFSLAVGVEQSSSLEKSESITESDTINVKIPPGKTMDVEITVGKANIDLDYEAKVKITCMNGSQLVFPSKGIYTDLHFSEGIHKGEMRQVCDILNNKHSDRM
;
A
#
# COMPACT_ATOMS: atom_id res chain seq x y z
N MET A 1 5.84 -35.12 -39.89
CA MET A 1 5.36 -34.07 -38.98
C MET A 1 6.47 -33.05 -38.80
N GLY A 2 6.16 -31.75 -38.79
CA GLY A 2 7.14 -30.66 -38.62
C GLY A 2 6.81 -29.81 -37.40
N PHE A 3 7.84 -29.21 -36.79
CA PHE A 3 7.69 -28.27 -35.68
C PHE A 3 7.64 -26.83 -36.22
N VAL A 4 6.78 -26.01 -35.61
CA VAL A 4 6.71 -24.58 -35.89
C VAL A 4 7.37 -23.84 -34.73
N PHE A 5 8.39 -23.04 -35.04
CA PHE A 5 9.09 -22.21 -34.07
C PHE A 5 8.84 -20.74 -34.37
N ILE A 6 8.76 -19.94 -33.31
CA ILE A 6 8.80 -18.49 -33.47
C ILE A 6 10.22 -18.07 -33.86
N ASN A 7 10.34 -17.01 -34.67
CA ASN A 7 11.63 -16.40 -34.94
C ASN A 7 12.24 -15.84 -33.65
N ALA A 8 13.54 -15.60 -33.66
CA ALA A 8 14.24 -14.98 -32.53
C ALA A 8 13.50 -13.71 -32.06
N VAL A 9 13.18 -13.66 -30.78
CA VAL A 9 12.36 -12.60 -30.17
C VAL A 9 13.24 -11.39 -29.88
N LYS A 10 12.76 -10.20 -30.29
CA LYS A 10 13.35 -8.90 -29.97
C LYS A 10 12.76 -8.31 -28.69
N SER A 11 11.44 -8.42 -28.53
CA SER A 11 10.74 -7.94 -27.33
C SER A 11 9.38 -8.61 -27.14
N THR A 12 8.95 -8.70 -25.89
CA THR A 12 7.62 -9.16 -25.50
C THR A 12 7.00 -8.12 -24.57
N VAL A 13 5.85 -7.58 -24.95
CA VAL A 13 5.18 -6.51 -24.20
C VAL A 13 3.74 -6.89 -23.92
N LEU A 14 3.31 -6.77 -22.66
CA LEU A 14 1.91 -6.81 -22.26
C LEU A 14 1.38 -5.37 -22.25
N ASN A 15 0.46 -5.03 -23.15
CA ASN A 15 -0.07 -3.68 -23.33
C ASN A 15 -1.60 -3.67 -23.53
N ASP A 16 -2.16 -2.50 -23.84
CA ASP A 16 -3.61 -2.29 -23.97
C ASP A 16 -4.38 -2.71 -22.71
N MET A 17 -3.81 -2.45 -21.52
CA MET A 17 -4.30 -2.91 -20.23
C MET A 17 -5.64 -2.28 -19.85
N LYS A 18 -6.57 -3.11 -19.35
CA LYS A 18 -7.85 -2.71 -18.80
C LYS A 18 -8.14 -3.49 -17.52
N TYR A 19 -8.82 -2.83 -16.58
CA TYR A 19 -9.28 -3.42 -15.32
C TYR A 19 -10.82 -3.36 -15.27
N PRO A 20 -11.54 -4.36 -15.82
CA PRO A 20 -13.00 -4.28 -15.97
C PRO A 20 -13.74 -4.16 -14.64
N THR A 21 -13.21 -4.74 -13.57
CA THR A 21 -13.82 -4.79 -12.24
C THR A 21 -13.40 -3.64 -11.33
N LEU A 22 -12.53 -2.73 -11.79
CA LEU A 22 -11.94 -1.67 -10.96
C LEU A 22 -12.98 -0.76 -10.31
N SER A 23 -14.03 -0.36 -11.05
CA SER A 23 -15.09 0.52 -10.54
C SER A 23 -16.00 -0.14 -9.49
N LEU A 24 -16.02 -1.47 -9.45
CA LEU A 24 -16.83 -2.26 -8.52
C LEU A 24 -16.00 -2.74 -7.31
N PHE A 25 -14.68 -2.71 -7.43
CA PHE A 25 -13.78 -3.14 -6.37
C PHE A 25 -13.82 -2.18 -5.19
N LYS A 26 -14.03 -2.73 -4.00
CA LYS A 26 -14.03 -1.98 -2.73
C LYS A 26 -12.79 -2.38 -1.94
N PRO A 27 -11.74 -1.52 -1.90
CA PRO A 27 -10.54 -1.81 -1.15
C PRO A 27 -10.84 -2.05 0.33
N GLN A 28 -10.31 -3.15 0.87
CA GLN A 28 -10.31 -3.40 2.31
C GLN A 28 -8.97 -2.93 2.87
N VAL A 29 -9.00 -1.80 3.57
CA VAL A 29 -7.82 -1.24 4.24
C VAL A 29 -7.79 -1.73 5.68
N THR A 30 -6.79 -2.53 6.02
CA THR A 30 -6.55 -3.03 7.38
C THR A 30 -5.43 -2.22 8.04
N PRO A 31 -5.59 -1.76 9.30
CA PRO A 31 -4.52 -1.06 9.99
C PRO A 31 -3.38 -2.02 10.33
N GLU A 32 -2.15 -1.61 10.05
CA GLU A 32 -0.94 -2.31 10.45
C GLU A 32 -0.17 -1.45 11.46
N TYR A 33 0.04 -1.98 12.66
CA TYR A 33 0.69 -1.27 13.76
C TYR A 33 2.10 -0.80 13.41
N VAL A 34 2.45 0.42 13.83
CA VAL A 34 3.79 0.98 13.72
C VAL A 34 4.39 1.19 15.09
N LYS A 35 3.73 2.00 15.92
CA LYS A 35 4.25 2.46 17.21
C LYS A 35 3.12 2.95 18.10
N SER A 36 3.28 2.80 19.41
CA SER A 36 2.44 3.39 20.44
C SER A 36 3.33 4.13 21.43
N ILE A 37 2.90 5.31 21.87
CA ILE A 37 3.53 6.06 22.95
C ILE A 37 2.46 6.52 23.94
N SER A 38 2.85 6.69 25.19
CA SER A 38 2.02 7.25 26.24
C SER A 38 2.81 8.33 26.95
N HIS A 39 2.26 9.53 27.06
CA HIS A 39 2.92 10.65 27.73
C HIS A 39 1.95 11.35 28.68
N HIS A 40 2.38 11.53 29.92
CA HIS A 40 1.62 12.22 30.95
C HIS A 40 2.21 13.61 31.20
N ASN A 41 1.35 14.62 31.26
CA ASN A 41 1.76 15.98 31.57
C ASN A 41 1.51 16.29 33.06
N ASP A 42 2.56 16.15 33.87
CA ASP A 42 2.54 16.48 35.31
C ASP A 42 2.58 17.99 35.60
N THR A 43 2.63 18.84 34.58
CA THR A 43 2.77 20.30 34.76
C THR A 43 1.40 20.99 34.75
N SER A 44 1.40 22.25 35.19
CA SER A 44 0.22 23.12 35.16
C SER A 44 0.00 23.82 33.81
N LEU A 45 0.88 23.60 32.82
CA LEU A 45 0.83 24.21 31.50
C LEU A 45 0.66 23.15 30.41
N VAL A 46 0.12 23.54 29.25
CA VAL A 46 0.03 22.62 28.08
C VAL A 46 1.44 22.29 27.60
N GLN A 47 1.72 21.01 27.38
CA GLN A 47 2.96 20.52 26.78
C GLN A 47 2.74 20.21 25.29
N GLU A 48 3.74 20.49 24.47
CA GLU A 48 3.77 20.10 23.06
C GLU A 48 4.86 19.04 22.87
N GLU A 49 4.49 17.89 22.31
CA GLU A 49 5.39 16.76 22.08
C GLU A 49 5.41 16.39 20.60
N SER A 50 6.60 16.13 20.07
CA SER A 50 6.79 15.70 18.68
C SER A 50 7.05 14.20 18.62
N VAL A 51 6.20 13.50 17.89
CA VAL A 51 6.23 12.04 17.74
C VAL A 51 6.65 11.69 16.33
N THR A 52 7.90 11.27 16.17
CA THR A 52 8.41 10.77 14.89
C THR A 52 8.25 9.26 14.79
N TYR A 53 7.86 8.79 13.61
CA TYR A 53 7.85 7.37 13.26
C TYR A 53 8.48 7.12 11.89
N SER A 54 8.92 5.89 11.69
CA SER A 54 9.45 5.40 10.41
C SER A 54 9.11 3.92 10.29
N LYS A 55 8.60 3.50 9.13
CA LYS A 55 8.31 2.11 8.82
C LYS A 55 8.68 1.79 7.38
N THR A 56 9.52 0.78 7.21
CA THR A 56 9.79 0.22 5.89
C THR A 56 8.69 -0.78 5.54
N VAL A 57 8.04 -0.57 4.40
CA VAL A 57 7.01 -1.43 3.83
C VAL A 57 7.44 -1.90 2.45
N THR A 58 7.09 -3.13 2.10
CA THR A 58 7.38 -3.68 0.76
C THR A 58 6.09 -3.66 -0.06
N LYS A 59 6.05 -2.80 -1.07
CA LYS A 59 4.97 -2.74 -2.07
C LYS A 59 5.27 -3.78 -3.15
N THR A 60 4.25 -4.52 -3.57
CA THR A 60 4.38 -5.54 -4.62
C THR A 60 3.29 -5.35 -5.65
N SER A 61 3.63 -5.48 -6.93
CA SER A 61 2.67 -5.47 -8.04
C SER A 61 2.96 -6.67 -8.94
N SER A 62 1.93 -7.42 -9.33
CA SER A 62 2.09 -8.54 -10.25
C SER A 62 0.92 -8.72 -11.22
N TRP A 63 1.22 -9.18 -12.43
CA TRP A 63 0.24 -9.58 -13.43
C TRP A 63 0.39 -11.07 -13.73
N SER A 64 -0.63 -11.86 -13.42
CA SER A 64 -0.62 -13.29 -13.78
C SER A 64 -0.81 -13.47 -15.28
N ILE A 65 -0.16 -14.46 -15.88
CA ILE A 65 -0.27 -14.75 -17.32
C ILE A 65 -0.48 -16.25 -17.53
N SER A 66 -1.50 -16.62 -18.31
CA SER A 66 -1.99 -18.00 -18.37
C SER A 66 -1.12 -18.98 -19.17
N ASN A 67 -0.30 -18.46 -20.09
CA ASN A 67 0.31 -19.27 -21.16
C ASN A 67 1.76 -19.67 -20.86
N LYS A 68 2.25 -19.45 -19.63
CA LYS A 68 3.63 -19.73 -19.20
C LYS A 68 4.72 -19.08 -20.06
N ILE A 69 4.37 -18.03 -20.84
CA ILE A 69 5.31 -17.37 -21.74
C ILE A 69 6.47 -16.75 -20.95
N GLU A 70 6.19 -16.30 -19.73
CA GLU A 70 7.10 -15.73 -18.73
C GLU A 70 8.21 -16.70 -18.33
N SER A 71 8.01 -18.02 -18.51
CA SER A 71 9.07 -19.02 -18.28
C SER A 71 10.13 -19.05 -19.40
N THR A 72 9.83 -18.46 -20.56
CA THR A 72 10.69 -18.49 -21.75
C THR A 72 11.07 -17.11 -22.28
N LEU A 73 10.27 -16.08 -21.98
CA LEU A 73 10.41 -14.74 -22.48
C LEU A 73 10.32 -13.74 -21.33
N GLU A 74 11.22 -12.77 -21.32
CA GLU A 74 11.09 -11.60 -20.46
C GLU A 74 9.95 -10.71 -20.99
N VAL A 75 8.93 -10.50 -20.15
CA VAL A 75 7.75 -9.72 -20.51
C VAL A 75 7.81 -8.37 -19.81
N THR A 76 7.77 -7.29 -20.60
CA THR A 76 7.57 -5.94 -20.09
C THR A 76 6.09 -5.60 -20.08
N VAL A 77 5.58 -5.15 -18.95
CA VAL A 77 4.21 -4.64 -18.81
C VAL A 77 4.20 -3.15 -19.10
N LYS A 78 3.28 -2.69 -19.94
CA LYS A 78 2.96 -1.27 -20.17
C LYS A 78 1.52 -1.01 -19.77
N ALA A 79 1.34 -0.44 -18.59
CA ALA A 79 0.02 -0.25 -18.00
C ALA A 79 0.02 0.91 -17.01
N GLY A 80 -1.16 1.51 -16.81
CA GLY A 80 -1.43 2.31 -15.62
C GLY A 80 -1.60 1.40 -14.41
N ILE A 81 -0.96 1.77 -13.29
CA ILE A 81 -1.07 1.02 -12.02
C ILE A 81 -2.27 1.56 -11.21
N PRO A 82 -3.22 0.71 -10.80
CA PRO A 82 -4.29 1.12 -9.89
C PRO A 82 -3.73 1.63 -8.55
N ASN A 83 -4.14 2.84 -8.15
CA ASN A 83 -3.76 3.45 -6.89
C ASN A 83 -4.98 3.62 -5.98
N LEU A 84 -4.75 3.53 -4.67
CA LEU A 84 -5.76 3.80 -3.66
C LEU A 84 -6.04 5.30 -3.57
N VAL A 85 -7.32 5.68 -3.57
CA VAL A 85 -7.77 7.06 -3.42
C VAL A 85 -8.81 7.12 -2.31
N GLU A 86 -8.60 8.02 -1.35
CA GLU A 86 -9.56 8.31 -0.28
C GLU A 86 -10.65 9.27 -0.78
N LEU A 87 -11.91 8.90 -0.56
CA LEU A 87 -13.10 9.70 -0.83
C LEU A 87 -13.89 9.87 0.47
N SER A 88 -14.83 10.82 0.48
CA SER A 88 -15.73 11.02 1.64
C SER A 88 -16.56 9.78 2.00
N SER A 89 -16.81 8.89 1.04
CA SER A 89 -17.52 7.61 1.23
C SER A 89 -16.61 6.41 1.55
N GLY A 90 -15.32 6.64 1.76
CA GLY A 90 -14.30 5.60 1.99
C GLY A 90 -13.28 5.50 0.84
N PHE A 91 -12.63 4.35 0.69
CA PHE A 91 -11.57 4.17 -0.30
C PHE A 91 -12.10 3.65 -1.65
N SER A 92 -11.44 4.08 -2.72
CA SER A 92 -11.67 3.62 -4.10
C SER A 92 -10.34 3.42 -4.83
N LEU A 93 -10.38 2.87 -6.05
CA LEU A 93 -9.22 2.75 -6.91
C LEU A 93 -9.32 3.68 -8.12
N ALA A 94 -8.18 4.24 -8.52
CA ALA A 94 -8.03 4.99 -9.76
C ALA A 94 -6.82 4.50 -10.54
N VAL A 95 -6.94 4.40 -11.86
CA VAL A 95 -5.80 4.00 -12.72
C VAL A 95 -4.83 5.17 -12.83
N GLY A 96 -3.57 4.93 -12.47
CA GLY A 96 -2.49 5.90 -12.61
C GLY A 96 -2.00 6.05 -14.07
N VAL A 97 -0.96 6.85 -14.23
CA VAL A 97 -0.31 7.08 -15.53
C VAL A 97 0.31 5.78 -16.06
N GLU A 98 0.23 5.57 -17.37
CA GLU A 98 0.86 4.42 -18.01
C GLU A 98 2.38 4.45 -17.83
N GLN A 99 2.94 3.34 -17.35
CA GLN A 99 4.38 3.17 -17.18
C GLN A 99 4.83 1.77 -17.58
N SER A 100 6.14 1.59 -17.73
CA SER A 100 6.75 0.29 -18.02
C SER A 100 7.23 -0.38 -16.74
N SER A 101 6.90 -1.66 -16.55
CA SER A 101 7.30 -2.48 -15.41
C SER A 101 7.62 -3.91 -15.86
N SER A 102 8.23 -4.71 -14.99
CA SER A 102 8.25 -6.17 -15.09
C SER A 102 6.88 -6.76 -14.71
N LEU A 103 6.67 -8.04 -15.05
CA LEU A 103 5.46 -8.81 -14.64
C LEU A 103 5.28 -8.89 -13.14
N GLU A 104 6.38 -8.94 -12.39
CA GLU A 104 6.40 -8.87 -10.95
C GLU A 104 7.39 -7.77 -10.54
N LYS A 105 6.94 -6.86 -9.69
CA LYS A 105 7.76 -5.79 -9.13
C LYS A 105 7.58 -5.81 -7.62
N SER A 106 8.70 -5.71 -6.91
CA SER A 106 8.73 -5.54 -5.46
C SER A 106 9.64 -4.36 -5.14
N GLU A 107 9.16 -3.45 -4.31
CA GLU A 107 9.87 -2.23 -3.93
C GLU A 107 9.69 -1.95 -2.44
N SER A 108 10.80 -1.82 -1.71
CA SER A 108 10.78 -1.44 -0.30
C SER A 108 10.85 0.08 -0.19
N ILE A 109 9.84 0.67 0.45
CA ILE A 109 9.72 2.10 0.67
C ILE A 109 9.69 2.34 2.17
N THR A 110 10.41 3.36 2.64
CA THR A 110 10.37 3.79 4.04
C THR A 110 9.42 4.98 4.15
N GLU A 111 8.29 4.76 4.80
CA GLU A 111 7.31 5.80 5.13
C GLU A 111 7.67 6.38 6.51
N SER A 112 7.83 7.70 6.62
CA SER A 112 8.17 8.39 7.86
C SER A 112 7.46 9.73 7.96
N ASP A 113 6.98 10.07 9.15
CA ASP A 113 6.35 11.37 9.42
C ASP A 113 6.54 11.77 10.90
N THR A 114 6.25 13.03 11.20
CA THR A 114 6.33 13.63 12.53
C THR A 114 5.02 14.32 12.89
N ILE A 115 4.41 13.89 14.00
CA ILE A 115 3.15 14.43 14.50
C ILE A 115 3.43 15.28 15.73
N ASN A 116 2.82 16.46 15.80
CA ASN A 116 2.87 17.30 17.00
C ASN A 116 1.57 17.13 17.79
N VAL A 117 1.67 16.76 19.06
CA VAL A 117 0.53 16.58 19.97
C VAL A 117 0.58 17.58 21.11
N LYS A 118 -0.59 18.08 21.51
CA LYS A 118 -0.73 18.99 22.66
C LYS A 118 -1.37 18.24 23.81
N ILE A 119 -0.67 18.18 24.94
CA ILE A 119 -1.07 17.41 26.12
C ILE A 119 -1.45 18.41 27.23
N PRO A 120 -2.73 18.50 27.62
CA PRO A 120 -3.15 19.42 28.68
C PRO A 120 -2.59 19.03 30.06
N PRO A 121 -2.55 19.98 31.02
CA PRO A 121 -2.17 19.73 32.41
C PRO A 121 -2.92 18.56 33.05
N GLY A 122 -2.19 17.67 33.72
CA GLY A 122 -2.73 16.52 34.45
C GLY A 122 -3.40 15.47 33.56
N LYS A 123 -3.12 15.46 32.26
CA LYS A 123 -3.67 14.47 31.30
C LYS A 123 -2.58 13.55 30.78
N THR A 124 -3.00 12.32 30.47
CA THR A 124 -2.20 11.37 29.70
C THR A 124 -2.72 11.33 28.27
N MET A 125 -1.80 11.40 27.31
CA MET A 125 -2.08 11.19 25.90
C MET A 125 -1.48 9.86 25.47
N ASP A 126 -2.34 8.95 25.01
CA ASP A 126 -1.93 7.72 24.33
C ASP A 126 -2.02 7.97 22.82
N VAL A 127 -0.89 7.82 22.12
CA VAL A 127 -0.82 7.97 20.66
C VAL A 127 -0.49 6.62 20.04
N GLU A 128 -1.38 6.14 19.18
CA GLU A 128 -1.17 4.95 18.36
C GLU A 128 -1.01 5.34 16.88
N ILE A 129 0.05 4.86 16.27
CA ILE A 129 0.39 5.10 14.87
C ILE A 129 0.26 3.78 14.13
N THR A 130 -0.58 3.79 13.10
CA THR A 130 -0.83 2.66 12.21
C THR A 130 -0.64 3.09 10.75
N VAL A 131 -0.37 2.16 9.85
CA VAL A 131 -0.41 2.40 8.39
C VAL A 131 -1.52 1.55 7.80
N GLY A 132 -2.27 2.08 6.83
CA GLY A 132 -3.28 1.29 6.14
C GLY A 132 -2.63 0.34 5.16
N LYS A 133 -2.96 -0.95 5.24
CA LYS A 133 -2.55 -1.98 4.28
C LYS A 133 -3.76 -2.41 3.46
N ALA A 134 -3.63 -2.42 2.13
CA ALA A 134 -4.67 -2.91 1.23
C ALA A 134 -4.10 -3.96 0.26
N ASN A 135 -4.79 -5.08 0.16
CA ASN A 135 -4.54 -6.05 -0.91
C ASN A 135 -5.52 -5.76 -2.04
N ILE A 136 -5.00 -5.53 -3.24
CA ILE A 136 -5.77 -5.31 -4.46
C ILE A 136 -5.69 -6.60 -5.27
N ASP A 137 -6.85 -7.07 -5.71
CA ASP A 137 -6.99 -8.23 -6.59
C ASP A 137 -8.02 -7.85 -7.65
N LEU A 138 -7.56 -7.70 -8.89
CA LEU A 138 -8.38 -7.21 -10.00
C LEU A 138 -8.19 -8.08 -11.24
N ASP A 139 -9.31 -8.47 -11.85
CA ASP A 139 -9.29 -9.00 -13.20
C ASP A 139 -8.71 -7.95 -14.16
N TYR A 140 -7.85 -8.41 -15.09
CA TYR A 140 -7.36 -7.58 -16.18
C TYR A 140 -7.60 -8.21 -17.55
N GLU A 141 -7.71 -7.35 -18.55
CA GLU A 141 -7.67 -7.71 -19.97
C GLU A 141 -6.58 -6.90 -20.67
N ALA A 142 -5.75 -7.57 -21.47
CA ALA A 142 -4.64 -6.96 -22.17
C ALA A 142 -4.34 -7.69 -23.49
N LYS A 143 -3.28 -7.26 -24.18
CA LYS A 143 -2.69 -7.97 -25.31
C LYS A 143 -1.22 -8.23 -25.06
N VAL A 144 -0.78 -9.43 -25.40
CA VAL A 144 0.64 -9.74 -25.51
C VAL A 144 1.07 -9.46 -26.94
N LYS A 145 2.12 -8.65 -27.09
CA LYS A 145 2.76 -8.33 -28.35
C LYS A 145 4.21 -8.82 -28.34
N ILE A 146 4.48 -9.85 -29.12
CA ILE A 146 5.84 -10.35 -29.38
C ILE A 146 6.32 -9.74 -30.70
N THR A 147 7.48 -9.09 -30.67
CA THR A 147 8.16 -8.58 -31.86
C THR A 147 9.42 -9.40 -32.09
N CYS A 148 9.58 -9.97 -33.28
CA CYS A 148 10.74 -10.75 -33.66
C CYS A 148 11.86 -9.87 -34.24
N MET A 149 13.09 -10.38 -34.28
CA MET A 149 14.26 -9.68 -34.82
C MET A 149 14.12 -9.33 -36.31
N ASN A 150 13.37 -10.12 -37.07
CA ASN A 150 13.05 -9.86 -38.48
C ASN A 150 11.88 -8.87 -38.67
N GLY A 151 11.34 -8.29 -37.60
CA GLY A 151 10.23 -7.33 -37.63
C GLY A 151 8.83 -7.95 -37.63
N SER A 152 8.68 -9.27 -37.77
CA SER A 152 7.37 -9.93 -37.68
C SER A 152 6.79 -9.77 -36.27
N GLN A 153 5.46 -9.67 -36.15
CA GLN A 153 4.78 -9.51 -34.87
C GLN A 153 3.75 -10.61 -34.66
N LEU A 154 3.68 -11.11 -33.43
CA LEU A 154 2.61 -11.98 -32.95
C LEU A 154 1.86 -11.24 -31.85
N VAL A 155 0.54 -11.10 -32.01
CA VAL A 155 -0.32 -10.41 -31.05
C VAL A 155 -1.50 -11.30 -30.69
N PHE A 156 -1.75 -11.49 -29.40
CA PHE A 156 -2.89 -12.25 -28.91
C PHE A 156 -3.46 -11.65 -27.62
N PRO A 157 -4.77 -11.81 -27.36
CA PRO A 157 -5.38 -11.34 -26.13
C PRO A 157 -4.85 -12.13 -24.93
N SER A 158 -4.77 -11.47 -23.78
CA SER A 158 -4.42 -12.08 -22.50
C SER A 158 -5.39 -11.59 -21.42
N LYS A 159 -5.74 -12.48 -20.51
CA LYS A 159 -6.53 -12.18 -19.33
C LYS A 159 -5.85 -12.80 -18.13
N GLY A 160 -6.02 -12.17 -16.98
CA GLY A 160 -5.47 -12.67 -15.74
C GLY A 160 -5.90 -11.82 -14.57
N ILE A 161 -5.15 -11.96 -13.49
CA ILE A 161 -5.35 -11.27 -12.23
C ILE A 161 -4.15 -10.36 -12.01
N TYR A 162 -4.43 -9.09 -11.76
CA TYR A 162 -3.47 -8.14 -11.23
C TYR A 162 -3.58 -8.15 -9.71
N THR A 163 -2.46 -8.38 -9.03
CA THR A 163 -2.40 -8.25 -7.57
C THR A 163 -1.45 -7.13 -7.16
N ASP A 164 -1.87 -6.36 -6.16
CA ASP A 164 -1.05 -5.30 -5.58
C ASP A 164 -1.11 -5.36 -4.06
N LEU A 165 0.02 -5.06 -3.42
CA LEU A 165 0.08 -4.76 -2.01
C LEU A 165 0.39 -3.28 -1.82
N HIS A 166 -0.63 -2.54 -1.41
CA HIS A 166 -0.58 -1.10 -1.25
C HIS A 166 -0.53 -0.70 0.23
N PHE A 167 0.16 0.40 0.51
CA PHE A 167 0.20 1.02 1.83
C PHE A 167 -0.21 2.50 1.71
N SER A 168 -1.16 2.92 2.57
CA SER A 168 -1.55 4.33 2.70
C SER A 168 -0.55 5.10 3.57
N GLU A 169 -0.72 6.42 3.61
CA GLU A 169 -0.10 7.26 4.63
C GLU A 169 -0.50 6.81 6.06
N GLY A 170 0.28 7.24 7.05
CA GLY A 170 0.06 6.85 8.44
C GLY A 170 -1.26 7.40 9.00
N ILE A 171 -2.04 6.53 9.61
CA ILE A 171 -3.26 6.87 10.35
C ILE A 171 -2.91 7.01 11.83
N HIS A 172 -3.25 8.16 12.40
CA HIS A 172 -2.98 8.49 13.80
C HIS A 172 -4.26 8.42 14.62
N LYS A 173 -4.23 7.68 15.72
CA LYS A 173 -5.30 7.69 16.72
C LYS A 173 -4.72 8.21 18.03
N GLY A 174 -5.28 9.32 18.50
CA GLY A 174 -4.98 9.89 19.82
C GLY A 174 -6.15 9.67 20.76
N GLU A 175 -5.91 9.03 21.89
CA GLU A 175 -6.89 8.91 22.98
C GLU A 175 -6.38 9.69 24.21
N MET A 176 -7.17 10.66 24.67
CA MET A 176 -6.87 11.37 25.91
C MET A 176 -7.52 10.66 27.09
N ARG A 177 -6.72 10.35 28.11
CA ARG A 177 -7.20 9.76 29.36
C ARG A 177 -7.01 10.73 30.52
N GLN A 178 -8.00 10.78 31.39
CA GLN A 178 -7.88 11.42 32.69
C GLN A 178 -7.41 10.38 33.69
N VAL A 179 -6.20 10.56 34.22
CA VAL A 179 -5.78 9.82 35.40
C VAL A 179 -6.58 10.40 36.56
N CYS A 180 -7.53 9.63 37.09
CA CYS A 180 -8.10 9.95 38.39
C CYS A 180 -7.03 9.64 39.42
N ASP A 181 -6.42 10.68 40.00
CA ASP A 181 -5.63 10.53 41.21
C ASP A 181 -6.53 9.92 42.27
N ILE A 182 -6.35 8.61 42.54
CA ILE A 182 -6.79 8.04 43.80
C ILE A 182 -5.87 8.65 44.84
N LEU A 183 -6.26 9.82 45.36
CA LEU A 183 -5.78 10.37 46.61
C LEU A 183 -6.05 9.31 47.68
N ASN A 184 -5.08 8.42 47.91
CA ASN A 184 -4.99 7.70 49.16
C ASN A 184 -4.55 8.70 50.22
N ASN A 185 -5.53 9.48 50.65
CA ASN A 185 -5.52 10.24 51.88
C ASN A 185 -5.38 9.24 53.04
N LYS A 186 -4.15 8.96 53.46
CA LYS A 186 -3.88 8.54 54.84
C LYS A 186 -3.13 9.66 55.53
N HIS A 187 -3.96 10.56 56.08
CA HIS A 187 -3.65 11.44 57.18
C HIS A 187 -2.60 10.86 58.13
N SER A 188 -1.58 11.68 58.36
CA SER A 188 -0.98 11.83 59.67
C SER A 188 -2.10 12.05 60.68
N ASP A 189 -2.23 11.13 61.63
CA ASP A 189 -2.67 11.49 62.98
C ASP A 189 -1.80 10.76 63.99
N ARG A 190 -1.17 11.57 64.84
CA ARG A 190 -0.47 11.18 66.05
C ARG A 190 -1.47 10.60 67.05
N MET A 191 -1.08 9.51 67.71
CA MET A 191 -1.09 9.42 69.18
C MET A 191 0.14 8.64 69.60
#